data_AF-A0A2D6K4Z0-F1
#
_entry.id   AF-A0A2D6K4Z0-F1
#
_cell.length_a   1.000
_cell.length_b   1.000
_cell.length_c   1.000
_cell.angle_alpha   90.00
_cell.angle_beta   90.00
_cell.angle_gamma   90.00
#
_symmetry.space_group_name_H-M   'P 1'
#
loop_
_entity.id
_entity.type
_entity.pdbx_description
1 polymer ?
#
loop_
_entity_poly.entity_id
_entity_poly.type
_entity_poly.pdbx_seq_one_letter_code
_entity_poly.pdbx_strand_id
1 'polypeptide(L)'
;MNVNTAFNDLNSSKIFKEWKKQFPSSYISHFYGSLDQQFTVGTWEVGYYIPEHDKIAIFVVSNPIEMKPESEVFKETKTIEELDFSHVTVSQQDALKKYEEVKNEKYSAEHLLKGFVILQKFKTHLMWNISYVTQSLKILNIKIDAVNSNVISEDLVTVVEQKSGTAPKTL
;
A
#
# COMPACT_ATOMS: atom_id res chain seq x y z
N MET A 1 -5.71 11.89 -7.66
CA MET A 1 -4.90 11.37 -8.78
C MET A 1 -5.04 9.85 -8.80
N ASN A 2 -5.15 9.18 -9.95
CA ASN A 2 -5.19 7.71 -9.98
C ASN A 2 -3.78 7.11 -10.05
N VAL A 3 -3.64 5.83 -9.70
CA VAL A 3 -2.35 5.13 -9.64
C VAL A 3 -1.59 5.09 -10.98
N ASN A 4 -2.30 4.98 -12.11
CA ASN A 4 -1.69 4.96 -13.44
C ASN A 4 -1.07 6.31 -13.80
N THR A 5 -1.76 7.40 -13.50
CA THR A 5 -1.23 8.76 -13.64
C THR A 5 0.01 8.93 -12.77
N ALA A 6 -0.04 8.51 -11.51
CA ALA A 6 1.11 8.60 -10.61
C ALA A 6 2.34 7.83 -11.14
N PHE A 7 2.12 6.61 -11.64
CA PHE A 7 3.17 5.80 -12.26
C PHE A 7 3.79 6.48 -13.49
N ASN A 8 2.96 7.01 -14.38
CA ASN A 8 3.43 7.66 -15.60
C ASN A 8 4.17 8.97 -15.30
N ASP A 9 3.64 9.79 -14.39
CA ASP A 9 4.25 11.05 -13.98
C ASP A 9 5.63 10.79 -13.37
N LEU A 10 5.74 9.82 -12.46
CA LEU A 10 7.02 9.42 -11.87
C LEU A 10 8.02 8.94 -12.92
N ASN A 11 7.63 8.02 -13.80
CA ASN A 11 8.52 7.48 -14.85
C ASN A 11 8.98 8.54 -15.85
N SER A 12 8.16 9.57 -16.08
CA SER A 12 8.51 10.67 -16.96
C SER A 12 9.49 11.67 -16.33
N SER A 13 9.54 11.71 -14.99
CA SER A 13 10.26 12.71 -14.21
C SER A 13 11.79 12.60 -14.35
N LYS A 14 12.46 13.75 -14.31
CA LYS A 14 13.93 13.83 -14.38
C LYS A 14 14.58 13.17 -13.17
N ILE A 15 14.09 13.47 -11.96
CA ILE A 15 14.60 12.94 -10.70
C ILE A 15 14.60 11.40 -10.70
N PHE A 16 13.49 10.79 -11.13
CA PHE A 16 13.38 9.34 -11.18
C PHE A 16 14.31 8.74 -12.24
N LYS A 17 14.36 9.30 -13.45
CA LYS A 17 15.25 8.83 -14.51
C LYS A 17 16.73 8.89 -14.11
N GLU A 18 17.13 9.92 -13.37
CA GLU A 18 18.50 10.05 -12.86
C GLU A 18 18.79 9.07 -11.73
N TRP A 19 17.84 8.89 -10.80
CA TRP A 19 17.95 7.91 -9.73
C TRP A 19 17.99 6.47 -10.27
N LYS A 20 17.15 6.13 -11.25
CA LYS A 20 17.05 4.79 -11.83
C LYS A 20 18.33 4.37 -12.57
N LYS A 21 19.12 5.32 -13.08
CA LYS A 21 20.45 5.06 -13.63
C LYS A 21 21.46 4.63 -12.57
N GLN A 22 21.32 5.13 -11.33
CA GLN A 22 22.19 4.77 -10.21
C GLN A 22 21.79 3.42 -9.61
N PHE A 23 20.50 3.08 -9.66
CA PHE A 23 19.95 1.83 -9.12
C PHE A 23 19.23 1.02 -10.20
N PRO A 24 19.94 0.49 -11.22
CA PRO A 24 19.31 -0.20 -12.34
C PRO A 24 18.55 -1.45 -11.91
N SER A 25 19.05 -2.18 -10.90
CA SER A 25 18.45 -3.39 -10.32
C SER A 25 17.23 -3.14 -9.43
N SER A 26 16.91 -1.89 -9.12
CA SER A 26 15.73 -1.57 -8.31
C SER A 26 14.42 -1.97 -8.99
N TYR A 27 13.37 -2.21 -8.21
CA TYR A 27 12.05 -2.51 -8.76
C TYR A 27 10.94 -1.96 -7.87
N ILE A 28 9.75 -1.79 -8.45
CA ILE A 28 8.59 -1.29 -7.71
C ILE A 28 8.22 -2.34 -6.69
N SER A 29 8.07 -1.93 -5.44
CA SER A 29 7.57 -2.78 -4.36
C SER A 29 6.10 -2.50 -4.10
N HIS A 30 5.71 -1.23 -4.06
CA HIS A 30 4.34 -0.85 -3.71
C HIS A 30 3.97 0.56 -4.18
N PHE A 31 2.66 0.82 -4.24
CA PHE A 31 2.10 2.17 -4.22
C PHE A 31 1.32 2.34 -2.92
N TYR A 32 1.50 3.47 -2.25
CA TYR A 32 0.79 3.85 -1.04
C TYR A 32 0.03 5.16 -1.27
N GLY A 33 -1.22 5.22 -0.82
CA GLY A 33 -2.03 6.43 -0.85
C GLY A 33 -2.82 6.59 0.43
N SER A 34 -2.83 7.80 1.01
CA SER A 34 -3.72 8.12 2.12
C SER A 34 -5.17 8.22 1.63
N LEU A 35 -6.12 7.81 2.47
CA LEU A 35 -7.54 7.87 2.19
C LEU A 35 -8.27 8.75 3.20
N ASP A 36 -9.19 9.57 2.71
CA ASP A 36 -10.19 10.24 3.53
C ASP A 36 -11.46 9.41 3.71
N GLN A 37 -12.44 9.96 4.44
CA GLN A 37 -13.72 9.30 4.72
C GLN A 37 -14.59 9.08 3.47
N GLN A 38 -14.29 9.77 2.38
CA GLN A 38 -15.02 9.74 1.11
C GLN A 38 -14.32 8.85 0.06
N PHE A 39 -13.37 8.01 0.50
CA PHE A 39 -12.55 7.17 -0.37
C PHE A 39 -11.71 7.96 -1.38
N THR A 40 -11.42 9.23 -1.11
CA THR A 40 -10.51 10.02 -1.93
C THR A 40 -9.08 9.66 -1.59
N VAL A 41 -8.31 9.26 -2.61
CA VAL A 41 -6.86 9.06 -2.46
C VAL A 41 -6.14 10.40 -2.55
N GLY A 42 -5.30 10.66 -1.54
CA GLY A 42 -4.36 11.77 -1.49
C GLY A 42 -3.19 11.62 -2.46
N THR A 43 -2.04 12.14 -2.07
CA THR A 43 -0.80 12.01 -2.86
C THR A 43 -0.32 10.56 -2.85
N TRP A 44 0.11 10.07 -4.02
CA TRP A 44 0.70 8.76 -4.14
C TRP A 44 2.16 8.77 -3.70
N GLU A 45 2.54 7.75 -2.94
CA GLU A 45 3.93 7.41 -2.65
C GLU A 45 4.27 6.09 -3.36
N VAL A 46 5.37 6.06 -4.10
CA VAL A 46 5.82 4.86 -4.82
C VAL A 46 7.11 4.36 -4.20
N GLY A 47 7.06 3.15 -3.65
CA GLY A 47 8.21 2.50 -3.04
C GLY A 47 8.95 1.65 -4.07
N TYR A 48 10.25 1.92 -4.23
CA TYR A 48 11.16 1.06 -4.99
C TYR A 48 12.14 0.36 -4.06
N TYR A 49 12.19 -0.96 -4.14
CA TYR A 49 13.19 -1.74 -3.42
C TYR A 49 14.51 -1.72 -4.19
N ILE A 50 15.62 -1.59 -3.46
CA ILE A 50 17.00 -1.59 -3.96
C ILE A 50 17.68 -2.85 -3.40
N PRO A 51 17.75 -3.96 -4.16
CA PRO A 51 18.26 -5.23 -3.64
C PRO A 51 19.68 -5.16 -3.11
N GLU A 52 20.54 -4.38 -3.75
CA GLU A 52 21.96 -4.25 -3.41
C GLU A 52 22.18 -3.54 -2.06
N HIS A 53 21.25 -2.67 -1.66
CA HIS A 53 21.34 -1.87 -0.45
C HIS A 53 20.42 -2.35 0.68
N ASP A 54 19.54 -3.30 0.36
CA ASP A 54 18.44 -3.73 1.21
C ASP A 54 17.60 -2.57 1.78
N LYS A 55 17.20 -1.67 0.90
CA LYS A 55 16.49 -0.43 1.25
C LYS A 55 15.32 -0.17 0.33
N ILE A 56 14.40 0.67 0.79
CA ILE A 56 13.33 1.23 -0.05
C ILE A 56 13.56 2.73 -0.23
N ALA A 57 13.58 3.17 -1.49
CA ALA A 57 13.44 4.56 -1.87
C ALA A 57 11.94 4.88 -2.07
N ILE A 58 11.49 6.01 -1.54
CA ILE A 58 10.08 6.43 -1.65
C ILE A 58 10.01 7.71 -2.47
N PHE A 59 9.20 7.69 -3.52
CA PHE A 59 8.90 8.86 -4.33
C PHE A 59 7.50 9.37 -4.01
N VAL A 60 7.39 10.61 -3.57
CA VAL A 60 6.12 11.31 -3.39
C VAL A 60 5.75 11.95 -4.72
N VAL A 61 4.66 11.48 -5.34
CA VAL A 61 4.20 11.95 -6.65
C VAL A 61 3.35 13.21 -6.49
N SER A 62 4.04 14.29 -6.14
CA SER A 62 3.53 15.65 -6.02
C SER A 62 4.03 16.53 -7.17
N ASN A 63 3.74 17.84 -7.12
CA ASN A 63 4.33 18.82 -8.03
C ASN A 63 5.10 19.89 -7.22
N PRO A 64 6.44 19.82 -7.13
CA PRO A 64 7.34 18.87 -7.80
C PRO A 64 7.31 17.46 -7.17
N ILE A 65 7.81 16.46 -7.90
CA ILE A 65 8.04 15.10 -7.38
C ILE A 65 9.21 15.13 -6.41
N GLU A 66 9.04 14.53 -5.24
CA GLU A 66 10.04 14.49 -4.17
C GLU A 66 10.49 13.06 -3.91
N MET A 67 11.77 12.89 -3.56
CA MET A 67 12.30 11.61 -3.09
C MET A 67 12.58 11.73 -1.59
N LYS A 68 11.92 10.88 -0.79
CA LYS A 68 12.22 10.80 0.64
C LYS A 68 13.58 10.11 0.83
N PRO A 69 14.29 10.39 1.94
CA PRO A 69 15.47 9.63 2.32
C PRO A 69 15.16 8.13 2.35
N GLU A 70 16.13 7.31 1.92
CA GLU A 70 15.98 5.86 2.00
C GLU A 70 15.66 5.44 3.43
N SER A 71 14.68 4.56 3.58
CA SER A 71 14.28 4.04 4.88
C SER A 71 14.61 2.56 5.00
N GLU A 72 14.87 2.12 6.22
CA GLU A 72 15.02 0.70 6.52
C GLU A 72 13.74 -0.03 6.15
N VAL A 73 13.91 -1.20 5.53
CA VAL A 73 12.78 -2.04 5.16
C VAL A 73 12.31 -2.77 6.41
N PHE A 74 11.08 -2.49 6.85
CA PHE A 74 10.43 -3.30 7.87
C PHE A 74 10.05 -4.65 7.26
N LYS A 75 10.91 -5.65 7.45
CA LYS A 75 10.76 -7.00 6.90
C LYS A 75 10.16 -7.94 7.93
N GLU A 76 8.95 -8.44 7.67
CA GLU A 76 8.46 -9.67 8.31
C GLU A 76 8.96 -10.93 7.59
N THR A 77 9.38 -10.81 6.32
CA THR A 77 9.90 -11.90 5.49
C THR A 77 11.25 -11.52 4.86
N LYS A 78 12.03 -12.51 4.39
CA LYS A 78 13.41 -12.29 3.91
C LYS A 78 13.52 -11.38 2.68
N THR A 79 12.48 -11.28 1.84
CA THR A 79 12.54 -10.65 0.52
C THR A 79 11.34 -9.73 0.29
N ILE A 80 11.60 -8.52 -0.21
CA ILE A 80 10.55 -7.64 -0.72
C ILE A 80 10.17 -8.09 -2.12
N GLU A 81 8.88 -8.33 -2.35
CA GLU A 81 8.40 -8.81 -3.62
C GLU A 81 8.24 -7.66 -4.62
N GLU A 82 8.60 -7.96 -5.87
CA GLU A 82 8.37 -7.06 -6.98
C GLU A 82 6.89 -6.99 -7.31
N LEU A 83 6.39 -5.75 -7.34
CA LEU A 83 5.09 -5.41 -7.88
C LEU A 83 5.21 -5.27 -9.39
N ASP A 84 4.78 -6.30 -10.11
CA ASP A 84 4.60 -6.19 -11.55
C ASP A 84 3.29 -5.45 -11.86
N PHE A 85 3.43 -4.14 -12.05
CA PHE A 85 2.31 -3.23 -12.31
C PHE A 85 1.56 -3.57 -13.60
N SER A 86 2.19 -4.26 -14.55
CA SER A 86 1.54 -4.62 -15.83
C SER A 86 0.43 -5.68 -15.68
N HIS A 87 0.43 -6.44 -14.58
CA HIS A 87 -0.57 -7.46 -14.28
C HIS A 87 -1.76 -6.92 -13.47
N VAL A 88 -1.78 -5.64 -13.11
CA VAL A 88 -2.89 -5.01 -12.37
C VAL A 88 -4.02 -4.69 -13.34
N THR A 89 -5.16 -5.37 -13.19
CA THR A 89 -6.34 -5.17 -14.05
C THR A 89 -7.46 -4.44 -13.32
N VAL A 90 -7.58 -4.64 -12.00
CA VAL A 90 -8.58 -3.99 -11.16
C VAL A 90 -8.10 -2.59 -10.83
N SER A 91 -8.89 -1.59 -11.24
CA SER A 91 -8.55 -0.21 -10.98
C SER A 91 -8.65 0.13 -9.48
N GLN A 92 -7.95 1.18 -9.08
CA GLN A 92 -8.08 1.75 -7.74
C GLN A 92 -9.55 2.07 -7.38
N GLN A 93 -10.32 2.59 -8.34
CA GLN A 93 -11.73 2.97 -8.13
C GLN A 93 -12.60 1.73 -7.92
N ASP A 94 -12.38 0.67 -8.71
CA ASP A 94 -13.12 -0.59 -8.57
C ASP A 94 -12.79 -1.29 -7.25
N ALA A 95 -11.53 -1.25 -6.82
CA ALA A 95 -11.13 -1.79 -5.52
C ALA A 95 -11.77 -1.02 -4.35
N LEU A 96 -11.82 0.32 -4.42
CA LEU A 96 -12.48 1.14 -3.40
C LEU A 96 -13.99 0.92 -3.37
N LYS A 97 -14.63 0.78 -4.53
CA LYS A 97 -16.05 0.40 -4.62
C LYS A 97 -16.30 -0.97 -3.99
N LYS A 98 -15.45 -1.96 -4.30
CA LYS A 98 -15.55 -3.30 -3.72
C LYS A 98 -15.35 -3.29 -2.20
N TYR A 99 -14.44 -2.45 -1.70
CA TYR A 99 -14.28 -2.22 -0.27
C TYR A 99 -15.55 -1.67 0.36
N GLU A 100 -16.15 -0.64 -0.24
CA GLU A 100 -17.38 -0.02 0.25
C GLU A 100 -18.56 -1.00 0.27
N GLU A 101 -18.69 -1.86 -0.76
CA GLU A 101 -19.68 -2.94 -0.81
C GLU A 101 -19.54 -3.88 0.40
N VAL A 102 -18.33 -4.41 0.64
CA VAL A 102 -18.05 -5.32 1.76
C VAL A 102 -18.29 -4.63 3.11
N LYS A 103 -17.85 -3.37 3.24
CA LYS A 103 -18.07 -2.56 4.44
C LYS A 103 -19.56 -2.38 4.71
N ASN A 104 -20.38 -2.09 3.69
CA ASN A 104 -21.81 -1.86 3.87
C ASN A 104 -22.59 -3.16 4.12
N GLU A 105 -22.13 -4.30 3.58
CA GLU A 105 -22.74 -5.60 3.81
C GLU A 105 -22.46 -6.15 5.22
N LYS A 106 -21.19 -6.09 5.67
CA LYS A 106 -20.74 -6.81 6.87
C LYS A 106 -20.38 -5.92 8.06
N TYR A 107 -19.98 -4.68 7.77
CA TYR A 107 -19.42 -3.74 8.75
C TYR A 107 -20.18 -2.40 8.75
N SER A 108 -21.50 -2.46 8.49
CA SER A 108 -22.35 -1.26 8.30
C SER A 108 -22.36 -0.32 9.50
N ALA A 109 -22.19 -0.87 10.71
CA ALA A 109 -22.10 -0.13 11.96
C ALA A 109 -20.77 0.61 12.17
N GLU A 110 -19.74 0.31 11.39
CA GLU A 110 -18.43 0.96 11.52
C GLU A 110 -18.40 2.28 10.73
N HIS A 111 -18.05 3.36 11.43
CA HIS A 111 -17.85 4.68 10.84
C HIS A 111 -16.36 4.90 10.56
N LEU A 112 -16.02 5.08 9.28
CA LEU A 112 -14.65 5.26 8.84
C LEU A 112 -14.12 6.65 9.24
N LEU A 113 -12.85 6.72 9.61
CA LEU A 113 -12.09 7.96 9.82
C LEU A 113 -11.09 8.14 8.69
N LYS A 114 -9.79 8.06 8.99
CA LYS A 114 -8.73 8.06 7.98
C LYS A 114 -8.33 6.64 7.66
N GLY A 115 -7.89 6.45 6.43
CA GLY A 115 -7.39 5.19 5.95
C GLY A 115 -6.16 5.35 5.07
N PHE A 116 -5.77 4.24 4.49
CA PHE A 116 -4.78 4.18 3.43
C PHE A 116 -5.06 2.98 2.53
N VAL A 117 -4.54 3.07 1.31
CA VAL A 117 -4.55 2.00 0.32
C VAL A 117 -3.11 1.68 -0.08
N ILE A 118 -2.79 0.39 -0.15
CA ILE A 118 -1.52 -0.10 -0.66
C ILE A 118 -1.78 -1.05 -1.82
N LEU A 119 -1.24 -0.75 -2.99
CA LEU A 119 -1.09 -1.73 -4.08
C LEU A 119 0.27 -2.40 -3.90
N GLN A 120 0.26 -3.71 -3.69
CA GLN A 120 1.48 -4.47 -3.44
C GLN A 120 1.33 -5.93 -3.86
N LYS A 121 2.47 -6.61 -4.00
CA LYS A 121 2.51 -8.05 -4.01
C LYS A 121 2.88 -8.55 -2.62
N PHE A 122 2.11 -9.51 -2.10
CA PHE A 122 2.45 -10.22 -0.87
C PHE A 122 2.13 -11.70 -1.01
N LYS A 123 3.17 -12.52 -0.85
CA LYS A 123 3.22 -13.93 -1.24
C LYS A 123 2.77 -14.10 -2.69
N THR A 124 1.79 -14.95 -2.93
CA THR A 124 1.27 -15.26 -4.25
C THR A 124 0.27 -14.24 -4.79
N HIS A 125 -0.07 -13.20 -4.02
CA HIS A 125 -1.17 -12.31 -4.34
C HIS A 125 -0.70 -10.90 -4.69
N LEU A 126 -1.12 -10.44 -5.86
CA LEU A 126 -1.12 -9.04 -6.26
C LEU A 126 -2.43 -8.41 -5.77
N MET A 127 -2.37 -7.42 -4.87
CA MET A 127 -3.55 -6.97 -4.13
C MET A 127 -3.60 -5.47 -3.87
N TRP A 128 -4.83 -4.98 -3.76
CA TRP A 128 -5.20 -3.76 -3.08
C TRP A 128 -5.46 -4.06 -1.61
N ASN A 129 -4.60 -3.57 -0.73
CA ASN A 129 -4.74 -3.65 0.71
C ASN A 129 -5.28 -2.32 1.24
N ILE A 130 -6.55 -2.28 1.63
CA ILE A 130 -7.24 -1.05 2.04
C ILE A 130 -7.54 -1.15 3.54
N SER A 131 -7.09 -0.14 4.29
CA SER A 131 -7.27 -0.09 5.74
C SER A 131 -7.91 1.23 6.16
N TYR A 132 -8.86 1.17 7.08
CA TYR A 132 -9.41 2.35 7.74
C TYR A 132 -9.41 2.19 9.25
N VAL A 133 -9.04 3.26 9.96
CA VAL A 133 -9.37 3.41 11.37
C VAL A 133 -10.85 3.79 11.48
N THR A 134 -11.57 3.16 12.39
CA THR A 134 -12.98 3.45 12.65
C THR A 134 -13.15 4.34 13.89
N GLN A 135 -14.31 4.97 14.03
CA GLN A 135 -14.67 5.74 15.24
C GLN A 135 -14.70 4.87 16.50
N SER A 136 -14.92 3.56 16.36
CA SER A 136 -14.90 2.60 17.47
C SER A 136 -13.47 2.16 17.85
N LEU A 137 -12.43 2.85 17.34
CA LEU A 137 -11.02 2.55 17.55
C LEU A 137 -10.63 1.13 17.12
N LYS A 138 -11.22 0.69 16.01
CA LYS A 138 -10.82 -0.54 15.30
C LYS A 138 -10.15 -0.19 13.98
N ILE A 139 -9.46 -1.16 13.40
CA ILE A 139 -8.93 -1.11 12.05
C ILE A 139 -9.73 -2.11 11.24
N LEU A 140 -10.48 -1.63 10.25
CA LEU A 140 -11.05 -2.47 9.20
C LEU A 140 -10.02 -2.57 8.08
N ASN A 141 -9.53 -3.78 7.86
CA ASN A 141 -8.60 -4.11 6.78
C ASN A 141 -9.27 -5.06 5.80
N ILE A 142 -9.29 -4.72 4.52
CA ILE A 142 -9.82 -5.59 3.47
C ILE A 142 -8.79 -5.65 2.34
N LYS A 143 -8.44 -6.88 1.96
CA LYS A 143 -7.50 -7.18 0.87
C LYS A 143 -8.29 -7.67 -0.34
N ILE A 144 -8.12 -7.01 -1.46
CA ILE A 144 -8.81 -7.28 -2.71
C ILE A 144 -7.78 -7.66 -3.77
N ASP A 145 -8.00 -8.76 -4.45
CA ASP A 145 -7.14 -9.22 -5.55
C ASP A 145 -7.16 -8.19 -6.69
N ALA A 146 -5.98 -7.71 -7.09
CA ALA A 146 -5.85 -6.66 -8.08
C ALA A 146 -5.98 -7.16 -9.54
N VAL A 147 -6.23 -8.46 -9.72
CA VAL A 147 -6.40 -9.12 -11.02
C VAL A 147 -7.86 -9.50 -11.28
N ASN A 148 -8.60 -9.89 -10.24
CA ASN A 148 -9.97 -10.42 -10.40
C ASN A 148 -11.02 -9.81 -9.46
N SER A 149 -10.66 -8.86 -8.59
CA SER A 149 -11.55 -8.15 -7.66
C SER A 149 -12.17 -9.02 -6.55
N ASN A 150 -11.69 -10.26 -6.39
CA ASN A 150 -12.11 -11.11 -5.28
C ASN A 150 -11.54 -10.58 -3.96
N VAL A 151 -12.33 -10.69 -2.89
CA VAL A 151 -11.83 -10.45 -1.53
C VAL A 151 -10.90 -11.60 -1.14
N ILE A 152 -9.65 -11.28 -0.84
CA ILE A 152 -8.64 -12.23 -0.36
C ILE A 152 -8.82 -12.46 1.14
N SER A 153 -8.96 -11.38 1.91
CA SER A 153 -9.23 -11.42 3.35
C SER A 153 -9.89 -10.14 3.83
N GLU A 154 -10.53 -10.22 4.99
CA GLU A 154 -11.13 -9.09 5.71
C GLU A 154 -10.89 -9.29 7.21
N ASP A 155 -10.48 -8.24 7.90
CA ASP A 155 -10.14 -8.27 9.33
C ASP A 155 -10.66 -6.99 10.00
N LEU A 156 -11.27 -7.12 11.17
CA LEU A 156 -11.66 -5.99 12.03
C LEU A 156 -10.98 -6.16 13.40
N VAL A 157 -9.93 -5.39 13.65
CA VAL A 157 -9.07 -5.55 14.83
C VAL A 157 -9.14 -4.33 15.74
N THR A 158 -9.26 -4.53 17.04
CA THR A 158 -9.22 -3.43 18.02
C THR A 158 -7.80 -2.89 18.17
N VAL A 159 -7.61 -1.57 18.11
CA VAL A 159 -6.28 -0.94 18.21
C VAL A 159 -5.56 -1.26 19.54
N VAL A 160 -6.32 -1.53 20.61
CA VAL A 160 -5.79 -1.81 21.96
C VAL A 160 -5.26 -3.25 22.10
N GLU A 161 -5.63 -4.19 21.23
CA GLU A 161 -5.24 -5.61 21.35
C GLU A 161 -3.84 -5.92 20.79
N GLN A 162 -3.13 -4.95 20.19
CA GLN A 162 -1.82 -5.16 19.55
C GLN A 162 -0.63 -5.30 20.55
N LYS A 163 -0.89 -5.60 21.83
CA LYS A 163 0.14 -5.89 22.85
C LYS A 163 -0.13 -7.22 23.56
N SER A 164 0.37 -8.31 22.97
CA SER A 164 0.83 -9.48 23.73
C SER A 164 1.86 -10.30 22.93
N GLY A 165 2.92 -9.61 22.49
CA GLY A 165 4.20 -10.28 22.25
C GLY A 165 4.75 -10.72 23.61
N THR A 166 4.69 -12.01 23.90
CA THR A 166 5.38 -12.61 25.03
C THR A 166 6.87 -12.37 24.88
N ALA A 167 7.47 -11.63 25.82
CA ALA A 167 8.91 -11.48 25.89
C ALA A 167 9.57 -12.87 26.03
N PRO A 168 10.71 -13.14 25.36
CA PRO A 168 11.45 -14.36 25.62
C PRO A 168 11.97 -14.30 27.06
N LYS A 169 11.66 -15.34 27.84
CA LYS A 169 12.34 -15.59 29.11
C LYS A 169 13.82 -15.84 28.80
N THR A 170 14.68 -14.89 29.13
CA THR A 170 16.12 -15.17 29.29
C THR A 170 16.34 -15.95 30.58
N LEU A 171 17.20 -16.97 30.45
CA LEU A 171 17.66 -17.92 31.46
C LEU A 171 18.20 -17.25 32.73
#